data_AF-V7CVK8-F1
#
_entry.id   AF-V7CVK8-F1
#
_cell.length_a   1.000
_cell.length_b   1.000
_cell.length_c   1.000
_cell.angle_alpha   90.00
_cell.angle_beta   90.00
_cell.angle_gamma   90.00
#
_symmetry.space_group_name_H-M   'P 1'
#
loop_
_entity.id
_entity.type
_entity.pdbx_description
1 polymer ?
#
loop_
_entity_poly.entity_id
_entity_poly.type
_entity_poly.pdbx_seq_one_letter_code
_entity_poly.pdbx_strand_id
1 'polypeptide(L)'
;HPGGRAILDQVEEKLGLKPGKLRASRHVLAEYGNMASACVLFIMDEMRNKSKEAELSTTGEGFDWGVLFGFGPGLTIETIVLRSVML
;
A
#
# COMPACT_ATOMS: atom_id res chain seq x y z
N HIS A 1 -4.06 3.55 -2.92
CA HIS A 1 -4.78 4.61 -2.20
C HIS A 1 -6.03 4.00 -1.60
N PRO A 2 -6.20 4.04 -0.27
CA PRO A 2 -7.36 3.48 0.40
C PRO A 2 -8.52 4.48 0.37
N GLY A 3 -9.27 4.52 -0.75
CA GLY A 3 -10.47 5.37 -0.86
C GLY A 3 -11.59 4.97 0.12
N GLY A 4 -11.51 3.76 0.66
CA GLY A 4 -12.37 3.19 1.70
C GLY A 4 -12.09 1.70 1.88
N ARG A 5 -12.69 1.08 2.91
CA ARG A 5 -12.51 -0.36 3.21
C ARG A 5 -12.91 -1.26 2.04
N ALA A 6 -14.07 -1.01 1.45
CA ALA A 6 -14.62 -1.80 0.36
C ALA A 6 -13.70 -1.88 -0.87
N ILE A 7 -12.95 -0.81 -1.19
CA ILE A 7 -12.00 -0.82 -2.30
C ILE A 7 -10.85 -1.79 -2.02
N LEU A 8 -10.30 -1.78 -0.81
CA LEU A 8 -9.22 -2.71 -0.44
C LEU A 8 -9.71 -4.16 -0.43
N ASP A 9 -10.91 -4.40 0.10
CA ASP A 9 -11.51 -5.74 0.16
C ASP A 9 -11.73 -6.31 -1.25
N GLN A 10 -12.31 -5.51 -2.15
CA GLN A 10 -12.53 -5.92 -3.55
C GLN A 10 -11.22 -6.13 -4.30
N VAL A 11 -10.20 -5.29 -4.09
CA VAL A 11 -8.89 -5.49 -4.73
C VAL A 11 -8.20 -6.76 -4.24
N GLU A 12 -8.22 -7.01 -2.92
CA GLU A 12 -7.66 -8.23 -2.32
C GLU A 12 -8.35 -9.48 -2.87
N GLU A 13 -9.68 -9.48 -2.93
CA GLU A 13 -10.49 -10.59 -3.44
C GLU A 13 -10.27 -10.80 -4.95
N LYS A 14 -10.45 -9.76 -5.77
CA LYS A 14 -10.41 -9.89 -7.24
C LYS A 14 -9.04 -10.26 -7.79
N LEU A 15 -7.97 -9.84 -7.12
CA LEU A 15 -6.60 -10.18 -7.51
C LEU A 15 -6.09 -11.45 -6.80
N GLY A 16 -6.87 -12.04 -5.89
CA GLY A 16 -6.45 -13.20 -5.12
C GLY A 16 -5.19 -12.95 -4.30
N LEU A 17 -5.06 -11.76 -3.71
CA LEU A 17 -3.86 -11.41 -2.95
C LEU A 17 -3.76 -12.26 -1.69
N LYS A 18 -2.52 -12.63 -1.32
CA LYS A 18 -2.28 -13.29 -0.04
C LYS A 18 -2.73 -12.38 1.11
N PRO A 19 -3.31 -12.94 2.19
CA PRO A 19 -3.64 -12.17 3.38
C PRO A 19 -2.45 -11.34 3.85
N GLY A 20 -2.71 -10.07 4.18
CA GLY A 20 -1.68 -9.15 4.66
C GLY A 20 -0.97 -8.34 3.58
N LYS A 21 -1.15 -8.63 2.28
CA LYS A 21 -0.57 -7.80 1.20
C LYS A 21 -1.03 -6.34 1.21
N LEU A 22 -2.21 -6.07 1.77
CA LEU A 22 -2.74 -4.73 1.97
C LEU A 22 -2.61 -4.23 3.42
N ARG A 23 -1.81 -4.88 4.28
CA ARG A 23 -1.66 -4.54 5.72
C ARG A 23 -1.33 -3.06 5.91
N ALA A 24 -0.30 -2.53 5.24
CA ALA A 24 0.08 -1.13 5.35
C ALA A 24 -1.06 -0.18 4.91
N SER A 25 -1.79 -0.52 3.83
CA SER A 25 -2.95 0.26 3.38
C SER A 25 -4.09 0.25 4.40
N ARG A 26 -4.36 -0.89 5.03
CA ARG A 26 -5.38 -1.04 6.06
C ARG A 26 -4.99 -0.32 7.36
N HIS A 27 -3.72 -0.39 7.74
CA HIS A 27 -3.20 0.31 8.92
C HIS A 27 -3.36 1.82 8.76
N VAL A 28 -2.89 2.40 7.65
CA VAL A 28 -3.03 3.85 7.42
C VAL A 28 -4.50 4.27 7.38
N LEU A 29 -5.38 3.48 6.76
CA LEU A 29 -6.81 3.77 6.76
C LEU A 29 -7.43 3.71 8.17
N ALA A 30 -6.98 2.78 9.02
CA ALA A 30 -7.49 2.63 10.37
C ALA A 30 -7.06 3.77 11.29
N GLU A 31 -5.79 4.18 11.21
CA GLU A 31 -5.22 5.21 12.10
C GLU A 31 -5.56 6.63 11.63
N TYR A 32 -5.58 6.87 10.32
CA TYR A 32 -5.66 8.23 9.76
C TYR A 32 -6.89 8.48 8.88
N GLY A 33 -7.67 7.44 8.58
CA GLY A 33 -8.77 7.54 7.63
C GLY A 33 -8.31 7.82 6.20
N ASN A 34 -9.22 8.37 5.39
CA ASN A 34 -8.91 8.77 4.01
C ASN A 34 -8.40 10.22 3.99
N MET A 35 -7.09 10.39 3.98
CA MET A 35 -6.38 11.68 3.81
C MET A 35 -6.19 12.09 2.34
N ALA A 36 -7.05 11.61 1.43
CA ALA A 36 -6.95 11.83 -0.01
C ALA A 36 -5.57 11.45 -0.58
N SER A 37 -4.95 12.33 -1.38
CA SER A 37 -3.70 12.05 -2.07
C SER A 37 -2.54 11.68 -1.13
N ALA A 38 -2.52 12.19 0.10
CA ALA A 38 -1.45 11.94 1.06
C ALA A 38 -1.38 10.47 1.53
N CYS A 39 -2.50 9.71 1.48
CA CYS A 39 -2.52 8.34 2.00
C CYS A 39 -1.42 7.45 1.41
N VAL A 40 -1.12 7.57 0.11
CA VAL A 40 -0.13 6.68 -0.52
C VAL A 40 1.28 6.93 -0.01
N LEU A 41 1.60 8.17 0.38
CA LEU A 41 2.89 8.52 0.98
C LEU A 41 3.01 7.91 2.39
N PHE A 42 1.95 7.99 3.18
CA PHE A 42 1.89 7.38 4.51
C PHE A 42 1.96 5.85 4.44
N ILE A 43 1.36 5.24 3.42
CA ILE A 43 1.44 3.78 3.23
C ILE A 43 2.87 3.35 2.91
N MET A 44 3.58 4.08 2.06
CA MET A 44 4.99 3.79 1.77
C MET A 44 5.87 4.01 3.01
N ASP A 45 5.57 5.01 3.84
CA ASP A 45 6.26 5.24 5.12
C ASP A 45 6.04 4.10 6.13
N GLU A 46 4.78 3.71 6.34
CA GLU A 46 4.43 2.55 7.17
C GLU A 46 5.12 1.27 6.65
N MET A 47 5.09 1.03 5.33
CA MET A 47 5.71 -0.14 4.72
C MET A 47 7.23 -0.18 4.97
N ARG A 48 7.95 0.92 4.72
CA ARG A 48 9.41 0.94 4.91
C ARG A 48 9.79 0.84 6.39
N ASN A 49 9.04 1.47 7.29
CA ASN A 49 9.34 1.46 8.72
C ASN A 49 9.12 0.06 9.30
N LYS A 50 8.02 -0.59 8.94
CA LYS A 50 7.76 -1.98 9.36
C LYS A 50 8.73 -2.97 8.76
N SER A 51 9.17 -2.75 7.52
CA SER A 51 10.21 -3.58 6.93
C SER A 51 11.52 -3.48 7.70
N LYS A 52 11.88 -2.27 8.14
CA LYS A 52 13.06 -2.03 8.98
C LYS A 52 12.92 -2.63 10.38
N GLU A 53 11.79 -2.43 11.04
CA GLU A 53 11.50 -2.99 12.37
C GLU A 53 11.53 -4.53 12.38
N ALA A 54 11.11 -5.16 11.29
CA ALA A 54 11.11 -6.60 11.12
C ALA A 54 12.41 -7.17 10.51
N GLU A 55 13.45 -6.34 10.36
CA GLU A 55 14.75 -6.73 9.80
C GLU A 55 14.65 -7.44 8.44
N LEU A 56 13.74 -6.97 7.58
CA LEU A 56 13.54 -7.53 6.24
C LEU A 56 14.63 -7.04 5.27
N SER A 57 14.81 -7.77 4.18
CA SER A 57 15.89 -7.51 3.21
C SER A 57 15.71 -6.22 2.40
N THR A 58 14.48 -5.70 2.28
CA THR A 58 14.19 -4.52 1.46
C THR A 58 13.16 -3.61 2.12
N THR A 59 13.12 -2.34 1.71
CA THR A 59 12.10 -1.36 2.13
C THR A 59 10.67 -1.73 1.71
N GLY A 60 10.51 -2.74 0.84
CA GLY A 60 9.24 -3.19 0.28
C GLY A 60 8.78 -4.53 0.86
N GLU A 61 8.87 -4.70 2.18
CA GLU A 61 8.50 -5.93 2.90
C GLU A 61 9.27 -7.18 2.40
N GLY A 62 10.55 -7.00 2.05
CA GLY A 62 11.42 -8.06 1.54
C GLY A 62 11.21 -8.42 0.05
N PHE A 63 10.35 -7.69 -0.67
CA PHE A 63 10.15 -7.84 -2.11
C PHE A 63 10.93 -6.79 -2.89
N ASP A 64 11.44 -7.13 -4.07
CA ASP A 64 12.15 -6.20 -4.96
C ASP A 64 11.21 -5.25 -5.70
N TRP A 65 10.01 -5.72 -6.02
CA TRP A 65 9.05 -5.02 -6.86
C TRP A 65 7.72 -4.83 -6.13
N GLY A 66 7.13 -3.65 -6.34
CA GLY A 66 5.81 -3.29 -5.84
C GLY A 66 5.05 -2.44 -6.84
N VAL A 67 3.76 -2.24 -6.57
CA VAL A 67 2.89 -1.37 -7.35
C VAL A 67 2.11 -0.45 -6.42
N LEU A 68 2.07 0.83 -6.76
CA LEU A 68 1.27 1.84 -6.08
C LEU A 68 0.12 2.24 -6.99
N PHE A 69 -1.10 2.12 -6.47
CA PHE A 69 -2.31 2.55 -7.16
C PHE A 69 -2.88 3.83 -6.52
N GLY A 70 -3.23 4.81 -7.34
CA GLY A 70 -4.06 5.97 -7.01
C GLY A 70 -5.44 5.85 -7.68
N PHE A 71 -6.51 6.21 -6.99
CA PHE A 71 -7.87 6.22 -7.53
C PHE A 71 -8.48 7.60 -7.34
N GLY A 72 -8.98 8.22 -8.41
CA GLY A 72 -9.50 9.58 -8.40
C GLY A 72 -10.84 9.73 -9.12
N PRO A 73 -11.42 10.96 -9.13
CA PRO A 73 -12.66 11.26 -9.84
C PRO A 73 -12.61 10.87 -11.33
N GLY A 74 -13.77 10.55 -11.90
CA GLY A 74 -13.87 10.12 -13.30
C GLY A 74 -13.33 8.72 -13.57
N LEU A 75 -13.23 7.87 -12.54
CA LEU A 75 -12.62 6.52 -12.62
C LEU A 75 -11.16 6.56 -13.08
N THR A 76 -10.44 7.63 -12.76
CA THR A 76 -9.01 7.74 -13.06
C THR A 76 -8.22 6.80 -12.15
N ILE A 77 -7.34 5.99 -12.76
CA ILE A 77 -6.41 5.12 -12.06
C ILE A 77 -4.98 5.53 -12.41
N GLU A 78 -4.20 5.90 -11.41
CA GLU A 78 -2.76 6.08 -11.55
C GLU A 78 -2.04 4.86 -11.03
N THR A 79 -1.03 4.38 -11.76
CA THR A 79 -0.27 3.19 -11.41
C THR A 79 1.22 3.48 -11.55
N ILE A 80 1.98 3.25 -10.47
CA ILE A 80 3.43 3.39 -10.46
C ILE A 80 4.04 2.05 -10.08
N VAL A 81 4.94 1.55 -10.91
CA VAL A 81 5.79 0.41 -10.55
C VAL A 81 6.95 0.94 -9.72
N LEU A 82 7.15 0.34 -8.55
CA LEU A 82 8.20 0.70 -7.61
C LEU A 82 9.22 -0.43 -7.54
N ARG A 83 10.50 -0.05 -7.44
CA ARG A 83 11.58 -0.95 -7.06
C ARG A 83 12.03 -0.60 -5.66
N SER A 84 12.03 -1.57 -4.76
CA SER A 84 12.52 -1.37 -3.39
C SER A 84 14.05 -1.27 -3.38
N VAL A 85 14.58 -0.86 -2.23
CA VAL A 85 16.02 -0.80 -1.98
C VAL A 85 16.34 -1.67 -0.77
N MET A 86 17.59 -2.14 -0.69
CA MET A 86 18.05 -2.89 0.49
C MET A 86 18.01 -2.02 1.75
N LEU A 87 17.62 -2.63 2.85
CA LEU A 87 17.61 -2.01 4.19
C LEU A 87 18.96 -2.11 4.90
#